data_AF-A0A1L8CK24-F1
#
_entry.id   AF-A0A1L8CK24-F1
#
_cell.length_a   1.000
_cell.length_b   1.000
_cell.length_c   1.000
_cell.angle_alpha   90.00
_cell.angle_beta   90.00
_cell.angle_gamma   90.00
#
_symmetry.space_group_name_H-M   'P 1'
#
loop_
_entity.id
_entity.type
_entity.pdbx_description
1 polymer ?
#
loop_
_entity_poly.entity_id
_entity_poly.type
_entity_poly.pdbx_seq_one_letter_code
_entity_poly.pdbx_strand_id
1 'polypeptide(L)'
;MFEYIELSDLVLSALVIFGILQLAWFSVMIVRRGAQPQTIQQAIPPLLSIWVLMWPVYVESQWLWAGIAMLTALGLLSITVRKPFWQQLRFAWGRHPDDSKPAIYPSLKLMPLTHLITALLIAGLWFQAIPEFGFGLALCLCLAFPAAYWVDQLSKIKFHFLTLGFPAHPEQTLAGHLVLITTSTVLLCWSLHVYHGTDWQTLFIATLIASMTASATRAIIPGLWNTPAAMMSVGFVMWLL
;
A
#
# COMPACT_ATOMS: atom_id res chain seq x y z
N MET A 1 -17.74 30.50 -7.22
CA MET A 1 -17.94 29.03 -7.16
C MET A 1 -16.62 28.30 -7.37
N PHE A 2 -15.88 28.60 -8.44
CA PHE A 2 -14.52 28.08 -8.67
C PHE A 2 -13.53 28.34 -7.53
N GLU A 3 -13.51 29.55 -6.94
CA GLU A 3 -12.62 29.84 -5.78
C GLU A 3 -12.89 28.95 -4.54
N TYR A 4 -14.14 28.55 -4.30
CA TYR A 4 -14.47 27.69 -3.15
C TYR A 4 -14.03 26.24 -3.38
N ILE A 5 -14.01 25.81 -4.64
CA ILE A 5 -13.61 24.47 -5.08
C ILE A 5 -12.09 24.31 -4.94
N GLU A 6 -11.32 25.31 -5.36
CA GLU A 6 -9.87 25.30 -5.19
C GLU A 6 -9.47 25.37 -3.71
N LEU A 7 -10.22 26.14 -2.90
CA LEU A 7 -9.98 26.24 -1.47
C LEU A 7 -10.20 24.90 -0.74
N SER A 8 -11.21 24.10 -1.13
CA SER A 8 -11.43 22.80 -0.49
C SER A 8 -10.28 21.83 -0.75
N ASP A 9 -9.81 21.70 -1.98
CA ASP A 9 -8.72 20.79 -2.33
C ASP A 9 -7.40 21.19 -1.65
N LEU A 10 -7.16 22.50 -1.51
CA LEU A 10 -6.04 23.04 -0.74
C LEU A 10 -6.10 22.63 0.73
N VAL A 11 -7.27 22.79 1.37
CA VAL A 11 -7.48 22.42 2.78
C VAL A 11 -7.30 20.92 2.98
N LEU A 12 -7.87 20.09 2.10
CA LEU A 12 -7.70 18.63 2.16
C LEU A 12 -6.22 18.24 2.02
N SER A 13 -5.51 18.86 1.06
CA SER A 13 -4.08 18.63 0.86
C SER A 13 -3.25 19.02 2.09
N ALA A 14 -3.56 20.16 2.71
CA ALA A 14 -2.88 20.62 3.93
C ALA A 14 -3.07 19.64 5.10
N LEU A 15 -4.30 19.12 5.28
CA LEU A 15 -4.59 18.10 6.30
C LEU A 15 -3.79 16.82 6.05
N VAL A 16 -3.71 16.37 4.80
CA VAL A 16 -2.93 15.18 4.41
C VAL A 16 -1.45 15.39 4.67
N ILE A 17 -0.89 16.54 4.28
CA ILE A 17 0.53 16.88 4.53
C ILE A 17 0.82 16.85 6.03
N PHE A 18 -0.06 17.44 6.85
CA PHE A 18 0.10 17.42 8.30
C PHE A 18 0.00 15.99 8.86
N GLY A 19 -0.92 15.17 8.37
CA GLY A 19 -1.03 13.76 8.72
C GLY A 19 0.23 12.96 8.36
N ILE A 20 0.84 13.21 7.20
CA ILE A 20 2.09 12.58 6.78
C ILE A 20 3.27 13.01 7.70
N LEU A 21 3.32 14.27 8.12
CA LEU A 21 4.31 14.74 9.09
C LEU A 21 4.14 14.04 10.45
N GLN A 22 2.90 13.91 10.93
CA GLN A 22 2.59 13.16 12.14
C GLN A 22 3.00 11.70 12.02
N LEU A 23 2.72 11.06 10.88
CA LEU A 23 3.12 9.68 10.59
C LEU A 23 4.64 9.50 10.70
N ALA A 24 5.44 10.42 10.14
CA ALA A 24 6.89 10.40 10.26
C ALA A 24 7.34 10.55 11.72
N TRP A 25 6.72 11.46 12.46
CA TRP A 25 7.03 11.65 13.87
C TRP A 25 6.69 10.41 14.72
N PHE A 26 5.50 9.84 14.55
CA PHE A 26 5.09 8.61 15.24
C PHE A 26 5.99 7.43 14.89
N SER A 27 6.38 7.29 13.62
CA SER A 27 7.32 6.25 13.20
C SER A 27 8.63 6.30 14.00
N VAL A 28 9.18 7.50 14.20
CA VAL A 28 10.39 7.71 15.02
C VAL A 28 10.14 7.38 16.49
N MET A 29 9.01 7.83 17.05
CA MET A 29 8.67 7.55 18.46
C MET A 29 8.51 6.05 18.72
N ILE A 30 7.88 5.32 17.80
CA ILE A 30 7.62 3.89 17.91
C ILE A 30 8.92 3.08 17.76
N VAL A 31 9.81 3.46 16.83
CA VAL A 31 11.17 2.88 16.76
C VAL A 31 11.94 3.07 18.05
N ARG A 32 11.89 4.26 18.68
CA ARG A 32 12.59 4.52 19.94
C ARG A 32 12.09 3.63 21.08
N ARG A 33 10.88 3.09 20.98
CA ARG A 33 10.32 2.12 21.93
C ARG A 33 10.65 0.66 21.59
N GLY A 34 11.51 0.42 20.59
CA GLY A 34 11.98 -0.92 20.22
C GLY A 34 11.08 -1.66 19.24
N ALA A 35 10.11 -0.99 18.61
CA ALA A 35 9.32 -1.62 17.57
C ALA A 35 10.16 -1.90 16.32
N GLN A 36 9.92 -3.06 15.70
CA GLN A 36 10.64 -3.46 14.50
C GLN A 36 10.23 -2.59 13.30
N PRO A 37 11.17 -2.18 12.43
CA PRO A 37 10.87 -1.39 11.23
C PRO A 37 9.81 -1.99 10.31
N GLN A 38 9.79 -3.32 10.19
CA GLN A 38 8.84 -4.04 9.34
C GLN A 38 7.39 -3.85 9.83
N THR A 39 7.17 -3.92 11.15
CA THR A 39 5.87 -3.63 11.77
C THR A 39 5.43 -2.20 11.47
N ILE A 40 6.34 -1.24 11.57
CA ILE A 40 6.03 0.17 11.31
C ILE A 40 5.66 0.37 9.84
N GLN A 41 6.42 -0.21 8.92
CA GLN A 41 6.14 -0.14 7.48
C GLN A 41 4.78 -0.72 7.12
N GLN A 42 4.37 -1.81 7.76
CA GLN A 42 3.07 -2.43 7.50
C GLN A 42 1.91 -1.72 8.22
N ALA A 43 2.19 -0.88 9.22
CA ALA A 43 1.22 -0.02 9.88
C ALA A 43 0.98 1.31 9.15
N ILE A 44 1.90 1.73 8.26
CA ILE A 44 1.75 2.98 7.49
C ILE A 44 0.58 2.93 6.49
N PRO A 45 0.45 1.93 5.59
CA PRO A 45 -0.60 1.92 4.58
C PRO A 45 -2.03 2.01 5.15
N PRO A 46 -2.38 1.30 6.26
CA PRO A 46 -3.70 1.45 6.86
C PRO A 46 -3.99 2.88 7.34
N LEU A 47 -2.98 3.61 7.84
CA LEU A 47 -3.16 5.02 8.22
C LEU A 47 -3.37 5.92 7.00
N LEU A 48 -2.75 5.59 5.86
CA LEU A 48 -2.97 6.29 4.59
C LEU A 48 -4.34 5.98 3.98
N SER A 49 -5.07 4.97 4.44
CA SER A 49 -6.42 4.67 3.94
C SER A 49 -7.38 5.84 4.14
N ILE A 50 -7.20 6.64 5.20
CA ILE A 50 -8.00 7.85 5.45
C ILE A 50 -7.82 8.83 4.29
N TRP A 51 -6.58 9.07 3.86
CA TRP A 51 -6.30 9.91 2.71
C TRP A 51 -6.87 9.30 1.42
N VAL A 52 -6.71 7.99 1.21
CA VAL A 52 -7.27 7.31 0.03
C VAL A 52 -8.78 7.45 -0.04
N LEU A 53 -9.50 7.28 1.08
CA LEU A 53 -10.96 7.49 1.17
C LEU A 53 -11.39 8.91 0.81
N MET A 54 -10.49 9.89 0.92
CA MET A 54 -10.73 11.27 0.51
C MET A 54 -10.45 11.51 -0.98
N TRP A 55 -9.85 10.57 -1.72
CA TRP A 55 -9.54 10.75 -3.16
C TRP A 55 -10.75 11.15 -4.00
N PRO A 56 -11.94 10.53 -3.87
CA PRO A 56 -13.13 10.92 -4.63
C PRO A 56 -13.66 12.33 -4.29
N VAL A 57 -13.20 12.92 -3.19
CA VAL A 57 -13.64 14.25 -2.73
C VAL A 57 -12.85 15.37 -3.42
N TYR A 58 -11.63 15.08 -3.89
CA TYR A 58 -10.83 16.07 -4.63
C TYR A 58 -11.51 16.39 -5.96
N VAL A 59 -11.64 17.68 -6.25
CA VAL A 59 -12.17 18.12 -7.54
C VAL A 59 -11.10 17.99 -8.62
N GLU A 60 -9.87 18.36 -8.29
CA GLU A 60 -8.72 18.14 -9.16
C GLU A 60 -7.81 17.03 -8.61
N SER A 61 -7.73 15.92 -9.34
CA SER A 61 -6.85 14.78 -9.01
C SER A 61 -5.36 15.14 -8.97
N GLN A 62 -4.98 16.31 -9.49
CA GLN A 62 -3.64 16.88 -9.40
C GLN A 62 -3.17 17.05 -7.95
N TRP A 63 -4.08 17.37 -7.03
CA TRP A 63 -3.77 17.58 -5.62
C TRP A 63 -3.31 16.30 -4.90
N LEU A 64 -3.64 15.13 -5.43
CA LEU A 64 -3.12 13.86 -4.92
C LEU A 64 -1.59 13.79 -5.01
N TRP A 65 -0.99 14.47 -5.99
CA TRP A 65 0.47 14.55 -6.13
C TRP A 65 1.12 15.25 -4.94
N ALA A 66 0.43 16.15 -4.24
CA ALA A 66 0.99 16.82 -3.06
C ALA A 66 1.30 15.82 -1.95
N GLY A 67 0.40 14.86 -1.70
CA GLY A 67 0.61 13.79 -0.71
C GLY A 67 1.78 12.86 -1.10
N ILE A 68 1.82 12.44 -2.36
CA ILE A 68 2.91 11.58 -2.89
C ILE A 68 4.25 12.32 -2.84
N ALA A 69 4.28 13.59 -3.25
CA ALA A 69 5.46 14.44 -3.22
C ALA A 69 5.95 14.64 -1.79
N MET A 70 5.05 14.83 -0.81
CA MET A 70 5.42 14.97 0.59
C MET A 70 6.03 13.69 1.17
N LEU A 71 5.42 12.53 0.91
CA LEU A 71 6.00 11.23 1.31
C LEU A 71 7.39 11.02 0.69
N THR A 72 7.53 11.36 -0.60
CA THR A 72 8.81 11.27 -1.32
C THR A 72 9.85 12.21 -0.74
N ALA A 73 9.47 13.46 -0.45
CA ALA A 73 10.35 14.45 0.16
C ALA A 73 10.85 13.99 1.54
N LEU A 74 9.97 13.48 2.41
CA LEU A 74 10.37 12.94 3.70
C LEU A 74 11.25 11.70 3.57
N GLY A 75 10.95 10.82 2.61
CA GLY A 75 11.77 9.66 2.27
C GLY A 75 13.19 10.08 1.88
N LEU A 76 13.33 11.07 0.99
CA LEU A 76 14.61 11.62 0.57
C LEU A 76 15.35 12.33 1.72
N LEU A 77 14.65 13.16 2.51
CA LEU A 77 15.22 13.85 3.67
C LEU A 77 15.76 12.87 4.71
N SER A 78 15.10 11.72 4.92
CA SER A 78 15.58 10.68 5.82
C SER A 78 16.95 10.11 5.41
N ILE A 79 17.25 10.12 4.11
CA ILE A 79 18.52 9.61 3.55
C ILE A 79 19.59 10.69 3.57
N THR A 80 19.24 11.92 3.21
CA THR A 80 20.20 13.01 3.01
C THR A 80 20.61 13.68 4.32
N VAL A 81 19.69 13.86 5.27
CA VAL A 81 19.94 14.61 6.50
C VAL A 81 20.48 13.71 7.60
N ARG A 82 21.68 14.03 8.12
CA ARG A 82 22.37 13.23 9.14
C ARG A 82 22.03 13.57 10.59
N LYS A 83 20.85 14.12 10.87
CA LYS A 83 20.43 14.43 12.27
C LYS A 83 19.77 13.20 12.92
N PRO A 84 19.76 13.09 14.26
CA PRO A 84 19.26 11.91 14.97
C PRO A 84 17.82 11.52 14.60
N PHE A 85 16.93 12.50 14.43
CA PHE A 85 15.55 12.27 14.01
C PHE A 85 15.48 11.58 12.64
N TRP A 86 16.17 12.12 11.64
CA TRP A 86 16.15 11.60 10.26
C TRP A 86 16.81 10.24 10.13
N GLN A 87 17.88 9.97 10.90
CA GLN A 87 18.50 8.65 10.95
C GLN A 87 17.55 7.59 11.52
N GLN A 88 16.80 7.93 12.57
CA GLN A 88 15.78 7.04 13.13
C GLN A 88 14.60 6.86 12.18
N LEU A 89 14.20 7.90 11.45
CA LEU A 89 13.16 7.81 10.44
C LEU A 89 13.59 6.89 9.29
N ARG A 90 14.81 7.05 8.80
CA ARG A 90 15.42 6.17 7.79
C ARG A 90 15.45 4.73 8.26
N PHE A 91 15.74 4.49 9.54
CA PHE A 91 15.70 3.15 10.11
C PHE A 91 14.28 2.60 10.18
N ALA A 92 13.32 3.40 10.67
CA ALA A 92 11.90 3.03 10.77
C ALA A 92 11.29 2.64 9.41
N TRP A 93 11.62 3.42 8.39
CA TRP A 93 11.06 3.29 7.04
C TRP A 93 11.92 2.43 6.10
N GLY A 94 13.12 2.07 6.53
CA GLY A 94 14.07 1.25 5.77
C GLY A 94 13.84 -0.24 5.97
N ARG A 95 14.10 -1.04 4.95
CA ARG A 95 14.00 -2.51 5.05
C ARG A 95 15.06 -3.03 6.01
N HIS A 96 14.64 -3.78 7.02
CA HIS A 96 15.53 -4.65 7.79
C HIS A 96 15.55 -6.04 7.13
N PRO A 97 16.70 -6.70 7.00
CA PRO A 97 16.72 -8.12 6.63
C PRO A 97 15.95 -8.89 7.71
N ASP A 98 14.95 -9.66 7.28
CA ASP A 98 14.31 -10.62 8.17
C ASP A 98 15.31 -11.71 8.52
N ASP A 99 15.30 -12.18 9.76
CA ASP A 99 16.01 -13.40 10.21
C ASP A 99 15.41 -14.69 9.60
N SER A 100 14.54 -14.57 8.59
CA SER A 100 13.93 -15.70 7.91
C SER A 100 14.94 -16.42 7.01
N LYS A 101 14.61 -17.66 6.63
CA LYS A 101 15.42 -18.45 5.69
C LYS A 101 15.75 -17.58 4.48
N PRO A 102 17.01 -17.56 4.02
CA PRO A 102 17.40 -16.73 2.91
C PRO A 102 16.53 -17.06 1.70
N ALA A 103 15.78 -16.07 1.22
CA ALA A 103 15.07 -16.17 -0.05
C ALA A 103 16.10 -16.47 -1.16
N ILE A 104 15.69 -17.24 -2.18
CA ILE A 104 16.59 -17.64 -3.28
C ILE A 104 17.14 -16.40 -4.01
N TYR A 105 16.36 -15.32 -4.05
CA TYR A 105 16.71 -14.10 -4.77
C TYR A 105 17.38 -13.06 -3.86
N PRO A 106 18.49 -12.44 -4.29
CA PRO A 106 19.14 -11.39 -3.53
C PRO A 106 18.19 -10.19 -3.38
N SER A 107 17.97 -9.77 -2.13
CA SER A 107 17.14 -8.60 -1.88
C SER A 107 17.91 -7.31 -2.19
N LEU A 108 17.38 -6.50 -3.11
CA LEU A 108 17.91 -5.16 -3.36
C LEU A 108 17.65 -4.27 -2.13
N LYS A 109 18.68 -3.54 -1.68
CA LYS A 109 18.55 -2.52 -0.64
C LYS A 109 17.80 -1.33 -1.23
N LEU A 110 16.48 -1.33 -1.05
CA LEU A 110 15.61 -0.24 -1.49
C LEU A 110 15.71 0.95 -0.54
N MET A 111 15.45 2.14 -1.07
CA MET A 111 15.31 3.34 -0.26
C MET A 111 14.06 3.21 0.64
N PRO A 112 14.00 3.96 1.76
CA PRO A 112 12.85 3.94 2.65
C PRO A 112 11.54 4.24 1.91
N LEU A 113 10.50 3.46 2.19
CA LEU A 113 9.16 3.56 1.57
C LEU A 113 9.09 3.48 0.03
N THR A 114 10.16 3.15 -0.71
CA THR A 114 10.12 3.15 -2.18
C THR A 114 8.98 2.29 -2.74
N HIS A 115 8.79 1.09 -2.20
CA HIS A 115 7.72 0.20 -2.64
C HIS A 115 6.33 0.80 -2.42
N LEU A 116 6.09 1.43 -1.27
CA LEU A 116 4.81 2.07 -0.96
C LEU A 116 4.57 3.28 -1.87
N ILE A 117 5.57 4.13 -2.04
CA ILE A 117 5.49 5.33 -2.89
C ILE A 117 5.24 4.91 -4.34
N THR A 118 5.97 3.93 -4.87
CA THR A 118 5.76 3.44 -6.23
C THR A 118 4.37 2.81 -6.40
N ALA A 119 3.90 2.03 -5.43
CA ALA A 119 2.56 1.45 -5.47
C ALA A 119 1.46 2.53 -5.44
N LEU A 120 1.60 3.55 -4.59
CA LEU A 120 0.70 4.71 -4.56
C LEU A 120 0.75 5.51 -5.85
N LEU A 121 1.93 5.67 -6.45
CA LEU A 121 2.07 6.35 -7.74
C LEU A 121 1.36 5.58 -8.84
N ILE A 122 1.50 4.25 -8.91
CA ILE A 122 0.78 3.41 -9.87
C ILE A 122 -0.74 3.54 -9.66
N ALA A 123 -1.21 3.46 -8.41
CA ALA A 123 -2.62 3.64 -8.10
C ALA A 123 -3.13 5.05 -8.44
N GLY A 124 -2.32 6.08 -8.20
CA GLY A 124 -2.65 7.47 -8.54
C GLY A 124 -2.70 7.72 -10.05
N LEU A 125 -1.80 7.10 -10.83
CA LEU A 125 -1.86 7.13 -12.29
C LEU A 125 -3.12 6.44 -12.81
N TRP A 126 -3.48 5.27 -12.24
CA TRP A 126 -4.76 4.63 -12.54
C TRP A 126 -5.92 5.52 -12.14
N PHE A 127 -5.87 6.23 -11.01
CA PHE A 127 -6.96 7.12 -10.58
C PHE A 127 -7.17 8.29 -11.54
N GLN A 128 -6.09 8.83 -12.11
CA GLN A 128 -6.19 9.89 -13.12
C GLN A 128 -6.75 9.41 -14.44
N ALA A 129 -6.47 8.17 -14.83
CA ALA A 129 -7.00 7.59 -16.05
C ALA A 129 -8.44 7.07 -15.88
N ILE A 130 -8.69 6.36 -14.77
CA ILE A 130 -9.90 5.63 -14.42
C ILE A 130 -10.07 5.67 -12.88
N PRO A 131 -10.78 6.67 -12.33
CA PRO A 131 -10.87 6.95 -10.89
C PRO A 131 -11.22 5.73 -10.03
N GLU A 132 -12.22 4.97 -10.44
CA GLU A 132 -12.69 3.77 -9.77
C GLU A 132 -11.63 2.67 -9.65
N PHE A 133 -10.70 2.55 -10.60
CA PHE A 133 -9.64 1.56 -10.56
C PHE A 133 -8.55 2.03 -9.58
N GLY A 134 -8.08 3.27 -9.76
CA GLY A 134 -7.04 3.81 -8.90
C GLY A 134 -7.45 3.87 -7.43
N PHE A 135 -8.71 4.23 -7.16
CA PHE A 135 -9.28 4.25 -5.81
C PHE A 135 -9.30 2.85 -5.19
N GLY A 136 -9.82 1.86 -5.91
CA GLY A 136 -9.85 0.47 -5.45
C GLY A 136 -8.46 -0.11 -5.21
N LEU A 137 -7.52 0.14 -6.12
CA LEU A 137 -6.12 -0.29 -5.98
C LEU A 137 -5.45 0.34 -4.75
N ALA A 138 -5.63 1.65 -4.55
CA ALA A 138 -5.08 2.34 -3.39
C ALA A 138 -5.67 1.80 -2.07
N LEU A 139 -6.95 1.44 -2.03
CA LEU A 139 -7.55 0.79 -0.86
C LEU A 139 -6.99 -0.61 -0.63
N CYS A 140 -6.82 -1.41 -1.67
CA CYS A 140 -6.18 -2.72 -1.57
C CYS A 140 -4.75 -2.61 -1.03
N LEU A 141 -3.98 -1.64 -1.51
CA LEU A 141 -2.65 -1.33 -0.98
C LEU A 141 -2.69 -0.98 0.51
N CYS A 142 -3.65 -0.15 0.91
CA CYS A 142 -3.78 0.34 2.27
C CYS A 142 -4.33 -0.69 3.27
N LEU A 143 -5.17 -1.62 2.82
CA LEU A 143 -5.92 -2.51 3.71
C LEU A 143 -5.63 -4.00 3.45
N ALA A 144 -5.76 -4.45 2.19
CA ALA A 144 -5.65 -5.86 1.84
C ALA A 144 -4.22 -6.41 2.02
N PHE A 145 -3.21 -5.66 1.55
CA PHE A 145 -1.79 -6.07 1.69
C PHE A 145 -1.34 -6.15 3.15
N PRO A 146 -1.57 -5.12 3.99
CA PRO A 146 -1.29 -5.20 5.42
C PRO A 146 -2.06 -6.31 6.13
N ALA A 147 -3.35 -6.50 5.80
CA ALA A 147 -4.14 -7.58 6.40
C ALA A 147 -3.53 -8.96 6.11
N ALA A 148 -3.16 -9.21 4.86
CA ALA A 148 -2.49 -10.44 4.46
C ALA A 148 -1.14 -10.65 5.18
N TYR A 149 -0.34 -9.58 5.30
CA TYR A 149 0.91 -9.61 6.06
C TYR A 149 0.67 -9.97 7.53
N TRP A 150 -0.29 -9.32 8.19
CA TRP A 150 -0.58 -9.57 9.61
C TRP A 150 -1.08 -10.98 9.85
N VAL A 151 -1.86 -11.55 8.93
CA VAL A 151 -2.31 -12.95 8.99
C VAL A 151 -1.12 -13.91 8.87
N ASP A 152 -0.17 -13.65 7.97
CA ASP A 152 1.06 -14.44 7.87
C ASP A 152 1.90 -14.36 9.15
N GLN A 153 1.95 -13.20 9.81
CA GLN A 153 2.65 -13.05 11.10
C GLN A 153 1.92 -13.76 12.25
N LEU A 154 0.58 -13.73 12.27
CA LEU A 154 -0.23 -14.47 13.26
C LEU A 154 -0.01 -15.98 13.17
N SER A 155 0.28 -16.49 11.97
CA SER A 155 0.67 -17.89 11.76
C SER A 155 1.90 -18.26 12.59
N LYS A 156 2.92 -17.39 12.59
CA LYS A 156 4.19 -17.61 13.30
C LYS A 156 4.05 -17.57 14.82
N ILE A 157 3.07 -16.82 15.33
CA ILE A 157 2.89 -16.61 16.78
C ILE A 157 2.04 -17.73 17.39
N LYS A 158 0.91 -18.07 16.76
CA LYS A 158 -0.13 -18.88 17.43
C LYS A 158 -0.82 -19.89 16.53
N PHE A 159 -1.13 -19.53 15.28
CA PHE A 159 -2.16 -20.22 14.52
C PHE A 159 -1.69 -21.29 13.52
N HIS A 160 -0.38 -21.53 13.35
CA HIS A 160 0.18 -22.62 12.53
C HIS A 160 -0.54 -22.82 11.17
N PHE A 161 -0.81 -21.73 10.45
CA PHE A 161 -1.41 -21.80 9.12
C PHE A 161 -0.44 -22.47 8.13
N LEU A 162 -1.00 -23.14 7.11
CA LEU A 162 -0.22 -23.81 6.07
C LEU A 162 0.67 -22.79 5.33
N THR A 163 1.98 -22.96 5.45
CA THR A 163 2.97 -22.20 4.68
C THR A 163 3.06 -22.77 3.27
N LEU A 164 3.08 -21.90 2.26
CA LEU A 164 3.12 -22.33 0.86
C LEU A 164 4.55 -22.52 0.34
N GLY A 165 5.55 -21.97 1.05
CA GLY A 165 6.96 -22.20 0.76
C GLY A 165 7.40 -21.62 -0.59
N PHE A 166 6.80 -20.52 -1.03
CA PHE A 166 7.19 -19.89 -2.29
C PHE A 166 8.66 -19.47 -2.27
N PRO A 167 9.43 -19.72 -3.35
CA PRO A 167 10.86 -19.42 -3.40
C PRO A 167 11.23 -17.95 -3.11
N ALA A 168 10.34 -17.03 -3.48
CA ALA A 168 10.52 -15.60 -3.31
C ALA A 168 10.10 -15.09 -1.92
N HIS A 169 9.17 -15.79 -1.27
CA HIS A 169 8.53 -15.40 0.00
C HIS A 169 8.12 -16.65 0.80
N PRO A 170 9.08 -17.36 1.43
CA PRO A 170 8.82 -18.63 2.10
C PRO A 170 7.88 -18.50 3.31
N GLU A 171 7.71 -17.29 3.85
CA GLU A 171 6.86 -16.98 5.00
C GLU A 171 5.37 -16.85 4.67
N GLN A 172 4.99 -16.79 3.40
CA GLN A 172 3.60 -16.61 2.99
C GLN A 172 2.75 -17.86 3.28
N THR A 173 1.55 -17.63 3.81
CA THR A 173 0.62 -18.69 4.18
C THR A 173 -0.62 -18.71 3.30
N LEU A 174 -1.26 -19.88 3.19
CA LEU A 174 -2.54 -20.01 2.49
C LEU A 174 -3.59 -19.04 3.05
N ALA A 175 -3.62 -18.87 4.37
CA ALA A 175 -4.53 -17.93 5.03
C ALA A 175 -4.27 -16.48 4.59
N GLY A 176 -3.01 -16.05 4.54
CA GLY A 176 -2.65 -14.71 4.05
C GLY A 176 -3.06 -14.48 2.60
N HIS A 177 -2.88 -15.49 1.73
CA HIS A 177 -3.36 -15.41 0.34
C HIS A 177 -4.88 -15.32 0.23
N LEU A 178 -5.63 -16.13 0.98
CA LEU A 178 -7.09 -16.09 1.01
C LEU A 178 -7.62 -14.75 1.52
N VAL A 179 -6.98 -14.19 2.56
CA VAL A 179 -7.34 -12.87 3.09
C VAL A 179 -7.05 -11.79 2.06
N LEU A 180 -5.90 -11.82 1.38
CA LEU A 180 -5.61 -10.88 0.30
C LEU A 180 -6.66 -10.94 -0.81
N ILE A 181 -7.01 -12.14 -1.28
CA ILE A 181 -7.96 -12.32 -2.37
C ILE A 181 -9.34 -11.79 -1.96
N THR A 182 -9.84 -12.21 -0.79
CA THR A 182 -11.18 -11.83 -0.33
C THR A 182 -11.30 -10.34 -0.08
N THR A 183 -10.35 -9.75 0.65
CA THR A 183 -10.35 -8.30 0.93
C THR A 183 -10.18 -7.47 -0.34
N SER A 184 -9.27 -7.86 -1.25
CA SER A 184 -9.10 -7.16 -2.53
C SER A 184 -10.35 -7.25 -3.40
N THR A 185 -10.99 -8.42 -3.46
CA THR A 185 -12.22 -8.61 -4.25
C THR A 185 -13.32 -7.69 -3.74
N VAL A 186 -13.54 -7.64 -2.42
CA VAL A 186 -14.55 -6.77 -1.81
C VAL A 186 -14.26 -5.30 -2.06
N LEU A 187 -13.01 -4.85 -1.85
CA LEU A 187 -12.62 -3.45 -2.01
C LEU A 187 -12.70 -2.98 -3.46
N LEU A 188 -12.21 -3.79 -4.40
CA LEU A 188 -12.32 -3.49 -5.84
C LEU A 188 -13.77 -3.50 -6.30
N CYS A 189 -14.56 -4.50 -5.89
CA CYS A 189 -15.97 -4.59 -6.26
C CYS A 189 -16.75 -3.39 -5.72
N TRP A 190 -16.52 -3.02 -4.46
CA TRP A 190 -17.11 -1.83 -3.85
C TRP A 190 -16.71 -0.55 -4.58
N SER A 191 -15.42 -0.38 -4.89
CA SER A 191 -14.92 0.77 -5.64
C SER A 191 -15.61 0.92 -6.99
N LEU A 192 -15.72 -0.16 -7.77
CA LEU A 192 -16.42 -0.14 -9.06
C LEU A 192 -17.91 0.12 -8.92
N HIS A 193 -18.56 -0.51 -7.93
CA HIS A 193 -19.99 -0.39 -7.74
C HIS A 193 -20.40 1.04 -7.37
N VAL A 194 -19.60 1.73 -6.53
CA VAL A 194 -19.85 3.13 -6.15
C VAL A 194 -19.81 4.07 -7.35
N TYR A 195 -18.97 3.80 -8.36
CA TYR A 195 -18.82 4.67 -9.53
C TYR A 195 -19.75 4.32 -10.69
N HIS A 196 -20.02 3.03 -10.94
CA HIS A 196 -20.72 2.59 -12.17
C HIS A 196 -22.12 2.02 -11.95
N GLY A 197 -22.52 1.70 -10.71
CA GLY A 197 -23.83 1.10 -10.42
C GLY A 197 -24.09 -0.22 -11.15
N THR A 198 -23.04 -0.90 -11.62
CA THR A 198 -23.12 -2.16 -12.37
C THR A 198 -23.61 -3.31 -11.48
N ASP A 199 -24.18 -4.34 -12.12
CA ASP A 199 -24.59 -5.57 -11.45
C ASP A 199 -23.44 -6.20 -10.65
N TRP A 200 -23.72 -6.46 -9.37
CA TRP A 200 -22.75 -6.91 -8.38
C TRP A 200 -22.12 -8.26 -8.77
N GLN A 201 -22.87 -9.15 -9.42
CA GLN A 201 -22.39 -10.49 -9.72
C GLN A 201 -21.23 -10.47 -10.73
N THR A 202 -21.37 -9.73 -11.83
CA THR A 202 -20.32 -9.60 -12.85
C THR A 202 -19.09 -8.89 -12.30
N LEU A 203 -19.28 -7.81 -11.54
CA LEU A 203 -18.20 -7.10 -10.86
C LEU A 203 -17.43 -8.01 -9.89
N PHE A 204 -18.15 -8.84 -9.13
CA PHE A 204 -17.54 -9.75 -8.18
C PHE A 204 -16.66 -10.80 -8.87
N ILE A 205 -17.11 -11.35 -10.01
CA ILE A 205 -16.31 -12.31 -10.79
C ILE A 205 -15.06 -11.63 -11.35
N ALA A 206 -15.19 -10.46 -11.98
CA ALA A 206 -14.06 -9.75 -12.57
C ALA A 206 -13.02 -9.35 -11.51
N THR A 207 -13.48 -8.82 -10.37
CA THR A 207 -12.60 -8.41 -9.27
C THR A 207 -11.98 -9.59 -8.53
N LEU A 208 -12.63 -10.75 -8.52
CA LEU A 208 -12.04 -12.00 -8.03
C LEU A 208 -10.87 -12.43 -8.91
N ILE A 209 -11.03 -12.40 -10.23
CA ILE A 209 -9.94 -12.72 -11.18
C ILE A 209 -8.75 -11.77 -10.96
N ALA A 210 -9.02 -10.46 -10.89
CA ALA A 210 -8.00 -9.46 -10.62
C ALA A 210 -7.30 -9.69 -9.26
N SER A 211 -8.05 -10.07 -8.22
CA SER A 211 -7.50 -10.37 -6.89
C SER A 211 -6.65 -11.63 -6.85
N MET A 212 -6.98 -12.65 -7.66
CA MET A 212 -6.12 -13.81 -7.86
C MET A 212 -4.79 -13.41 -8.53
N THR A 213 -4.81 -12.44 -9.46
CA THR A 213 -3.58 -11.87 -10.03
C THR A 213 -2.73 -11.16 -8.98
N ALA A 214 -3.34 -10.41 -8.06
CA ALA A 214 -2.63 -9.78 -6.93
C ALA A 214 -1.91 -10.84 -6.07
N SER A 215 -2.63 -11.92 -5.75
CA SER A 215 -2.14 -13.06 -4.97
C SER A 215 -0.99 -13.79 -5.66
N ALA A 216 -1.10 -14.07 -6.95
CA ALA A 216 -0.03 -14.66 -7.74
C ALA A 216 1.21 -13.75 -7.82
N THR A 217 1.00 -12.45 -8.05
CA THR A 217 2.08 -11.47 -8.11
C THR A 217 2.81 -11.36 -6.77
N ARG A 218 2.07 -11.40 -5.66
CA ARG A 218 2.61 -11.45 -4.29
C ARG A 218 3.53 -12.64 -4.05
N ALA A 219 3.21 -13.81 -4.63
CA ALA A 219 3.99 -15.04 -4.49
C ALA A 219 5.24 -15.06 -5.37
N ILE A 220 5.15 -14.53 -6.60
CA ILE A 220 6.17 -14.71 -7.63
C ILE A 220 7.24 -13.61 -7.60
N ILE A 221 6.82 -12.35 -7.39
CA ILE A 221 7.74 -11.21 -7.51
C ILE A 221 8.60 -11.09 -6.25
N PRO A 222 9.93 -11.10 -6.33
CA PRO A 222 10.80 -11.12 -5.16
C PRO A 222 10.83 -9.80 -4.39
N GLY A 223 10.93 -9.91 -3.06
CA GLY A 223 11.10 -8.77 -2.16
C GLY A 223 9.91 -7.81 -2.17
N LEU A 224 10.16 -6.55 -1.82
CA LEU A 224 9.11 -5.54 -1.66
C LEU A 224 8.56 -5.00 -3.00
N TRP A 225 9.08 -5.46 -4.14
CA TRP A 225 8.55 -5.09 -5.46
C TRP A 225 7.23 -5.79 -5.79
N ASN A 226 6.86 -6.81 -5.02
CA ASN A 226 5.61 -7.52 -5.21
C ASN A 226 4.38 -6.62 -5.09
N THR A 227 4.39 -5.65 -4.17
CA THR A 227 3.27 -4.72 -3.99
C THR A 227 3.09 -3.76 -5.19
N PRO A 228 4.12 -3.00 -5.65
CA PRO A 228 4.02 -2.23 -6.89
C PRO A 228 3.63 -3.08 -8.10
N ALA A 229 4.26 -4.24 -8.26
CA ALA A 229 3.96 -5.13 -9.38
C ALA A 229 2.50 -5.61 -9.34
N ALA A 230 1.97 -5.90 -8.15
CA ALA A 230 0.58 -6.29 -7.98
C ALA A 230 -0.38 -5.13 -8.30
N MET A 231 -0.08 -3.89 -7.90
CA MET A 231 -0.91 -2.74 -8.28
C MET A 231 -0.97 -2.57 -9.80
N MET A 232 0.17 -2.74 -10.47
CA MET A 232 0.25 -2.65 -11.93
C MET A 232 -0.51 -3.80 -12.61
N SER A 233 -0.32 -5.04 -12.16
CA SER A 233 -0.94 -6.22 -12.77
C SER A 233 -2.45 -6.27 -12.54
N VAL A 234 -2.92 -5.94 -11.34
CA VAL A 234 -4.35 -5.88 -11.01
C VAL A 234 -5.03 -4.78 -11.83
N GLY A 235 -4.46 -3.57 -11.88
CA GLY A 235 -5.01 -2.48 -12.70
C GLY A 235 -5.10 -2.85 -14.18
N PHE A 236 -4.05 -3.51 -14.70
CA PHE A 236 -4.05 -4.00 -16.08
C PHE A 236 -5.11 -5.08 -16.34
N VAL A 237 -5.28 -6.05 -15.43
CA VAL A 237 -6.32 -7.09 -15.56
C VAL A 237 -7.72 -6.48 -15.48
N MET A 238 -7.95 -5.55 -14.56
CA MET A 238 -9.23 -4.84 -14.47
C MET A 238 -9.55 -4.02 -15.72
N TRP A 239 -8.52 -3.49 -16.40
CA TRP A 239 -8.71 -2.77 -17.66
C TRP A 239 -9.02 -3.67 -18.85
N LEU A 240 -8.62 -4.94 -18.81
CA LEU A 240 -8.91 -5.91 -19.87
C LEU A 240 -10.30 -6.57 -19.75
N LEU A 241 -10.88 -6.59 -18.55
CA LEU A 241 -12.16 -7.22 -18.23
C LEU A 241 -13.32 -6.23 -18.38
#